data_AF-A0A932XR41-F1
#
_entry.id   AF-A0A932XR41-F1
#
_cell.length_a   1.000
_cell.length_b   1.000
_cell.length_c   1.000
_cell.angle_alpha   90.00
_cell.angle_beta   90.00
_cell.angle_gamma   90.00
#
_symmetry.space_group_name_H-M   'P 1'
#
loop_
_entity.id
_entity.type
_entity.pdbx_description
1 polymer ?
#
loop_
_entity_poly.entity_id
_entity_poly.type
_entity_poly.pdbx_seq_one_letter_code
_entity_poly.pdbx_strand_id
1 'polypeptide(L)'
;MEPGTSEGQLELFDLANQTAPRPHRESLGRVLLQARYDQILLTGVGVLLGLTVIFACGVERGKQLVRAEQFTLARQQPVSATSRDVPNAPTTQEPPSSAKTEERKAPASPTMTPQVKSPTKVASGSTAPVTAHKSATERPAATSKSRYAIQVVTYTRPQLAQQAMARLRAKGERTFLIIREGRTTVYVGPFPSKSFASQKLPTLKTQYQDCFVRTL
;
A
#
# COMPACT_ATOMS: atom_id res chain seq x y z
N MET A 1 14.49 61.37 38.15
CA MET A 1 13.24 60.78 38.66
C MET A 1 12.64 60.00 37.51
N GLU A 2 12.53 58.68 37.68
CA GLU A 2 12.43 57.69 36.61
C GLU A 2 11.09 57.62 35.86
N PRO A 3 11.11 57.20 34.58
CA PRO A 3 10.01 56.52 33.92
C PRO A 3 10.22 54.99 33.92
N GLY A 4 9.21 54.20 34.27
CA GLY A 4 9.33 52.74 34.23
C GLY A 4 8.02 51.99 34.48
N THR A 5 7.15 51.90 33.48
CA THR A 5 5.99 51.00 33.50
C THR A 5 5.65 50.50 32.08
N SER A 6 6.44 49.57 31.55
CA SER A 6 6.11 48.86 30.30
C SER A 6 6.39 47.35 30.33
N GLU A 7 7.01 46.81 31.39
CA GLU A 7 7.46 45.41 31.41
C GLU A 7 6.35 44.42 31.82
N GLY A 8 5.36 44.84 32.62
CA GLY A 8 4.32 43.95 33.12
C GLY A 8 3.32 43.45 32.06
N GLN A 9 3.26 44.06 30.86
CA GLN A 9 2.35 43.62 29.80
C GLN A 9 2.93 42.57 28.86
N LEU A 10 4.25 42.40 28.80
CA LEU A 10 4.85 41.36 27.96
C LEU A 10 4.76 39.97 28.60
N GLU A 11 4.72 39.86 29.93
CA GLU A 11 4.66 38.55 30.60
C GLU A 11 3.32 37.83 30.43
N LEU A 12 2.23 38.55 30.16
CA LEU A 12 0.90 37.95 29.97
C LEU A 12 0.79 37.19 28.64
N PHE A 13 1.62 37.53 27.64
CA PHE A 13 1.63 36.86 26.34
C PHE A 13 2.53 35.61 26.33
N ASP A 14 3.54 35.54 27.20
CA ASP A 14 4.39 34.35 27.33
C ASP A 14 3.70 33.20 28.09
N LEU A 15 2.82 33.51 29.05
CA LEU A 15 1.99 32.48 29.69
C LEU A 15 0.93 31.90 28.75
N ALA A 16 0.42 32.68 27.79
CA ALA A 16 -0.57 32.19 26.81
C ALA A 16 0.04 31.24 25.75
N ASN A 17 1.36 31.28 25.57
CA ASN A 17 2.09 30.38 24.66
C ASN A 17 2.56 29.08 25.31
N GLN A 18 2.45 28.93 26.64
CA GLN A 18 2.60 27.64 27.31
C GLN A 18 1.34 26.79 27.10
N THR A 19 1.19 26.34 25.86
CA THR A 19 0.18 25.36 25.49
C THR A 19 0.51 24.07 26.22
N ALA A 20 -0.32 23.73 27.22
CA ALA A 20 -0.24 22.48 27.97
C ALA A 20 0.01 21.28 27.02
N PRO A 21 0.91 20.34 27.38
CA PRO A 21 1.09 19.11 26.62
C PRO A 21 -0.22 18.32 26.65
N ARG A 22 -0.96 18.35 25.54
CA ARG A 22 -2.19 17.57 25.39
C ARG A 22 -1.82 16.09 25.48
N PRO A 23 -2.45 15.28 26.36
CA PRO A 23 -2.19 13.85 26.43
C PRO A 23 -2.55 13.20 25.09
N HIS A 24 -1.52 12.65 24.46
CA HIS A 24 -1.52 12.00 23.16
C HIS A 24 -2.32 10.69 23.25
N ARG A 25 -3.64 10.76 23.06
CA ARG A 25 -4.56 9.63 23.28
C ARG A 25 -4.98 8.88 21.99
N GLU A 26 -4.19 8.94 20.91
CA GLU A 26 -4.57 8.28 19.63
C GLU A 26 -3.52 7.29 19.05
N SER A 27 -2.34 7.08 19.65
CA SER A 27 -1.34 6.14 19.12
C SER A 27 -1.49 4.68 19.60
N LEU A 28 -2.29 4.43 20.64
CA LEU A 28 -2.47 3.10 21.24
C LEU A 28 -3.04 2.07 20.26
N GLY A 29 -3.98 2.45 19.38
CA GLY A 29 -4.62 1.53 18.44
C GLY A 29 -3.66 1.01 17.35
N ARG A 30 -2.70 1.83 16.91
CA ARG A 30 -1.72 1.44 15.89
C ARG A 30 -0.59 0.60 16.49
N VAL A 31 -0.14 0.93 17.70
CA VAL A 31 0.85 0.14 18.43
C VAL A 31 0.28 -1.23 18.82
N LEU A 32 -0.98 -1.30 19.26
CA LEU A 32 -1.64 -2.59 19.50
C LEU A 32 -1.79 -3.41 18.20
N LEU A 33 -2.18 -2.81 17.08
CA LEU A 33 -2.27 -3.55 15.81
C LEU A 33 -0.90 -4.09 15.39
N GLN A 34 0.14 -3.27 15.46
CA GLN A 34 1.49 -3.68 15.09
C GLN A 34 2.02 -4.80 16.00
N ALA A 35 1.74 -4.73 17.31
CA ALA A 35 2.06 -5.81 18.24
C ALA A 35 1.28 -7.11 17.94
N ARG A 36 0.03 -7.02 17.47
CA ARG A 36 -0.76 -8.20 17.08
C ARG A 36 -0.20 -8.87 15.82
N TYR A 37 0.22 -8.09 14.82
CA TYR A 37 0.83 -8.65 13.61
C TYR A 37 2.16 -9.32 13.90
N ASP A 38 3.00 -8.71 14.75
CA ASP A 38 4.29 -9.29 15.12
C ASP A 38 4.13 -10.63 15.84
N GLN A 39 3.16 -10.74 16.76
CA GLN A 39 2.83 -12.00 17.42
C GLN A 39 2.31 -13.07 16.46
N ILE A 40 1.45 -12.71 15.50
CA ILE A 40 0.97 -13.68 14.48
C ILE A 40 2.13 -14.12 13.58
N LEU A 41 2.99 -13.21 13.17
CA LEU A 41 4.15 -13.50 12.32
C LEU A 41 5.12 -14.44 13.03
N LEU A 42 5.48 -14.14 14.28
CA LEU A 42 6.40 -14.94 15.07
C LEU A 42 5.82 -16.33 15.37
N THR A 43 4.53 -16.39 15.70
CA THR A 43 3.81 -17.66 15.90
C THR A 43 3.78 -18.48 14.61
N GLY A 44 3.50 -17.85 13.47
CA GLY A 44 3.47 -18.49 12.16
C GLY A 44 4.83 -19.09 11.77
N VAL A 45 5.92 -18.35 11.98
CA VAL A 45 7.29 -18.85 11.77
C VAL A 45 7.60 -20.02 12.71
N GLY A 46 7.23 -19.93 13.99
CA GLY A 46 7.42 -21.01 14.96
C GLY A 46 6.67 -22.29 14.58
N VAL A 47 5.41 -22.19 14.15
CA VAL A 47 4.62 -23.33 13.68
C VAL A 47 5.22 -23.94 12.42
N LEU A 48 5.66 -23.12 11.46
CA LEU A 48 6.27 -23.60 10.22
C LEU A 48 7.56 -24.38 10.53
N LEU A 49 8.43 -23.84 11.38
CA LEU A 49 9.64 -24.53 11.83
C LEU A 49 9.31 -25.82 12.59
N GLY A 50 8.33 -25.79 13.48
CA GLY A 50 7.86 -26.99 14.19
C GLY A 50 7.38 -28.10 13.25
N LEU A 51 6.56 -27.74 12.25
CA LEU A 51 6.10 -28.68 11.22
C LEU A 51 7.26 -29.27 10.42
N THR A 52 8.28 -28.48 10.09
CA THR A 52 9.46 -28.99 9.36
C THR A 52 10.24 -30.01 10.20
N VAL A 53 10.38 -29.79 11.51
CA VAL A 53 11.06 -30.73 12.42
C VAL A 53 10.23 -32.00 12.60
N ILE A 54 8.93 -31.89 12.83
CA ILE A 54 8.03 -33.05 12.95
C ILE A 54 8.06 -33.87 11.65
N PHE A 55 8.04 -33.20 10.50
CA PHE A 55 8.14 -33.87 9.20
C PHE A 55 9.48 -34.58 9.03
N ALA A 56 10.60 -33.93 9.35
CA ALA A 56 11.94 -34.52 9.32
C ALA A 56 12.04 -35.77 10.22
N CYS A 57 11.56 -35.68 11.46
CA CYS A 57 11.50 -36.83 12.35
C CYS A 57 10.56 -37.93 11.85
N GLY A 58 9.43 -37.55 11.25
CA GLY A 58 8.46 -38.48 10.66
C GLY A 58 9.05 -39.29 9.51
N VAL A 59 9.77 -38.64 8.57
CA VAL A 59 10.42 -39.34 7.45
C VAL A 59 11.56 -40.24 7.90
N GLU A 60 12.29 -39.87 8.96
CA GLU A 60 13.31 -40.72 9.56
C GLU A 60 12.70 -41.97 10.20
N ARG A 61 11.61 -41.82 10.95
CA ARG A 61 10.89 -42.97 11.55
C ARG A 61 10.29 -43.88 10.48
N GLY A 62 9.75 -43.32 9.40
CA GLY A 62 9.24 -44.09 8.26
C GLY A 62 10.34 -44.93 7.58
N LYS A 63 11.55 -44.38 7.40
CA LYS A 63 12.70 -45.14 6.86
C LYS A 63 13.14 -46.28 7.77
N GLN A 64 13.00 -46.11 9.09
CA GLN A 64 13.35 -47.18 10.04
C GLN A 64 12.33 -48.32 10.06
N LEU A 65 11.03 -48.05 9.84
CA LEU A 65 10.04 -49.12 9.69
C LEU A 65 10.31 -50.00 8.46
N VAL A 66 10.63 -49.39 7.32
CA VAL A 66 10.93 -50.15 6.08
C VAL A 66 12.18 -51.02 6.24
N ARG A 67 13.22 -50.54 6.93
CA ARG A 67 14.42 -51.34 7.22
C ARG A 67 14.18 -52.43 8.27
N ALA A 68 13.35 -52.14 9.28
CA ALA A 68 12.98 -53.14 10.28
C ALA A 68 12.20 -54.29 9.62
N GLU A 69 11.25 -54.01 8.74
CA GLU A 69 10.49 -55.05 8.03
C GLU A 69 11.36 -55.86 7.05
N GLN A 70 12.31 -55.22 6.35
CA GLN A 70 13.26 -55.92 5.49
C GLN A 70 14.18 -56.88 6.26
N PHE A 71 14.56 -56.54 7.49
CA PHE A 71 15.39 -57.41 8.32
C PHE A 71 14.61 -58.64 8.84
N THR A 72 13.33 -58.48 9.16
CA THR A 72 12.47 -59.61 9.54
C THR A 72 12.16 -60.53 8.35
N LEU A 73 11.95 -59.97 7.15
CA LEU A 73 11.74 -60.74 5.92
C LEU A 73 13.02 -61.44 5.43
N ALA A 74 14.19 -60.82 5.56
CA ALA A 74 15.48 -61.44 5.19
C ALA A 74 15.88 -62.60 6.12
N ARG A 75 15.39 -62.62 7.37
CA ARG A 75 15.62 -63.73 8.32
C ARG A 75 14.68 -64.92 8.10
N GLN A 76 13.60 -64.76 7.33
CA GLN A 76 12.66 -65.84 6.99
C GLN A 76 12.98 -66.53 5.67
N GLN A 77 14.18 -66.37 5.09
CA GLN A 77 14.62 -67.16 3.95
C GLN A 77 15.33 -68.45 4.43
N PRO A 78 14.64 -69.62 4.51
CA PRO A 78 15.32 -70.88 4.65
C PRO A 78 16.10 -71.17 3.37
N VAL A 79 17.39 -71.45 3.55
CA VAL A 79 18.28 -72.14 2.63
C VAL A 79 17.54 -73.21 1.80
N SER A 80 17.36 -72.92 0.52
CA SER A 80 17.14 -73.97 -0.49
C SER A 80 18.28 -73.86 -1.50
N ALA A 81 19.26 -74.75 -1.32
CA ALA A 81 20.28 -75.06 -2.28
C ALA A 81 19.65 -75.59 -3.58
N THR A 82 20.18 -75.21 -4.74
CA THR A 82 20.50 -76.08 -5.89
C THR A 82 21.10 -75.26 -7.05
N SER A 83 22.41 -75.41 -7.21
CA SER A 83 23.18 -75.75 -8.42
C SER A 83 23.01 -75.00 -9.77
N ARG A 84 24.20 -74.66 -10.34
CA ARG A 84 24.54 -74.38 -11.76
C ARG A 84 23.95 -73.10 -12.39
N ASP A 85 24.63 -72.34 -13.24
CA ASP A 85 25.90 -72.46 -13.96
C ASP A 85 26.31 -71.05 -14.45
N VAL A 86 27.59 -70.73 -14.31
CA VAL A 86 28.50 -69.98 -15.22
C VAL A 86 28.18 -68.53 -15.71
N PRO A 87 29.22 -67.67 -15.78
CA PRO A 87 29.11 -66.21 -15.91
C PRO A 87 29.37 -65.71 -17.35
N ASN A 88 28.86 -64.52 -17.68
CA ASN A 88 29.48 -63.68 -18.72
C ASN A 88 29.15 -62.19 -18.55
N ALA A 89 30.18 -61.43 -18.17
CA ALA A 89 30.35 -60.02 -18.53
C ALA A 89 31.04 -59.96 -19.93
N PRO A 90 31.42 -58.80 -20.51
CA PRO A 90 31.19 -57.40 -20.15
C PRO A 90 30.70 -56.56 -21.37
N THR A 91 30.51 -55.23 -21.23
CA THR A 91 31.20 -54.20 -22.07
C THR A 91 30.59 -52.80 -21.90
N THR A 92 31.48 -51.90 -21.50
CA THR A 92 31.45 -50.44 -21.41
C THR A 92 31.62 -49.77 -22.79
N GLN A 93 30.95 -48.64 -23.08
CA GLN A 93 31.58 -47.36 -23.53
C GLN A 93 30.59 -46.34 -24.12
N GLU A 94 30.68 -45.12 -23.58
CA GLU A 94 30.28 -43.77 -24.05
C GLU A 94 31.28 -43.22 -25.11
N PRO A 95 31.23 -41.95 -25.60
CA PRO A 95 30.27 -41.14 -26.41
C PRO A 95 30.95 -40.69 -27.76
N PRO A 96 30.49 -39.70 -28.61
CA PRO A 96 30.51 -38.23 -28.38
C PRO A 96 29.31 -37.43 -29.02
N SER A 97 28.86 -36.28 -28.48
CA SER A 97 29.23 -34.85 -28.69
C SER A 97 28.98 -34.19 -30.07
N SER A 98 28.17 -33.11 -30.01
CA SER A 98 28.25 -31.80 -30.69
C SER A 98 27.74 -31.53 -32.12
N ALA A 99 26.77 -30.60 -32.14
CA ALA A 99 26.73 -29.31 -32.87
C ALA A 99 26.32 -29.25 -34.36
N LYS A 100 25.21 -28.54 -34.62
CA LYS A 100 24.93 -27.78 -35.86
C LYS A 100 23.86 -26.69 -35.57
N THR A 101 24.21 -25.41 -35.43
CA THR A 101 24.37 -24.29 -36.42
C THR A 101 23.05 -23.59 -36.79
N GLU A 102 23.17 -22.26 -36.92
CA GLU A 102 22.38 -21.28 -37.70
C GLU A 102 21.21 -20.56 -36.99
N GLU A 103 20.91 -19.29 -37.24
CA GLU A 103 21.62 -18.16 -37.84
C GLU A 103 20.76 -16.90 -37.58
N ARG A 104 21.45 -15.77 -37.55
CA ARG A 104 21.07 -14.40 -37.21
C ARG A 104 20.22 -13.72 -38.30
N LYS A 105 19.19 -12.94 -37.92
CA LYS A 105 18.81 -11.70 -38.64
C LYS A 105 17.89 -10.76 -37.83
N ALA A 106 18.44 -9.60 -37.50
CA ALA A 106 17.78 -8.28 -37.49
C ALA A 106 18.34 -7.52 -38.72
N PRO A 107 17.80 -6.38 -39.24
CA PRO A 107 17.17 -5.26 -38.51
C PRO A 107 16.07 -4.44 -39.28
N ALA A 108 15.60 -3.37 -38.61
CA ALA A 108 15.19 -2.05 -39.11
C ALA A 108 13.73 -1.76 -39.61
N SER A 109 13.00 -1.00 -38.77
CA SER A 109 12.20 0.25 -38.94
C SER A 109 11.92 0.81 -40.36
N PRO A 110 10.78 1.54 -40.60
CA PRO A 110 10.70 2.96 -40.21
C PRO A 110 9.33 3.53 -39.73
N THR A 111 9.47 4.50 -38.83
CA THR A 111 8.71 5.74 -38.60
C THR A 111 7.79 6.25 -39.72
N MET A 112 6.55 6.62 -39.35
CA MET A 112 5.84 7.79 -39.88
C MET A 112 4.95 8.46 -38.80
N THR A 113 5.39 9.61 -38.31
CA THR A 113 4.58 10.81 -38.04
C THR A 113 4.58 11.66 -39.33
N PRO A 114 3.61 12.56 -39.67
CA PRO A 114 3.21 13.70 -38.82
C PRO A 114 1.82 14.38 -39.06
N GLN A 115 1.42 15.27 -38.10
CA GLN A 115 0.59 16.50 -38.21
C GLN A 115 -0.85 16.42 -38.79
N VAL A 116 -1.85 17.22 -38.34
CA VAL A 116 -2.07 18.63 -38.73
C VAL A 116 -3.37 19.15 -38.06
N LYS A 117 -3.29 20.33 -37.38
CA LYS A 117 -4.25 21.48 -37.22
C LYS A 117 -5.72 21.18 -36.78
N SER A 118 -6.43 21.98 -35.96
CA SER A 118 -6.41 23.43 -35.71
C SER A 118 -7.34 23.78 -34.52
N PRO A 119 -7.21 24.99 -33.93
CA PRO A 119 -8.12 25.54 -32.91
C PRO A 119 -9.26 26.35 -33.55
N THR A 120 -10.47 26.32 -32.97
CA THR A 120 -11.52 27.29 -33.30
C THR A 120 -12.22 27.79 -32.04
N LYS A 121 -12.22 29.11 -31.91
CA LYS A 121 -12.82 29.98 -30.91
C LYS A 121 -14.11 30.57 -31.51
N VAL A 122 -15.26 30.38 -30.86
CA VAL A 122 -16.50 31.17 -31.06
C VAL A 122 -17.26 31.09 -29.71
N ALA A 123 -17.21 32.09 -28.84
CA ALA A 123 -18.05 33.30 -28.77
C ALA A 123 -19.57 33.03 -28.59
N SER A 124 -20.04 33.42 -27.40
CA SER A 124 -21.28 34.15 -27.08
C SER A 124 -22.65 33.58 -27.49
N GLY A 125 -23.54 33.44 -26.51
CA GLY A 125 -24.96 33.18 -26.75
C GLY A 125 -25.75 32.89 -25.48
N SER A 126 -26.15 33.94 -24.78
CA SER A 126 -27.24 33.96 -23.80
C SER A 126 -28.51 33.33 -24.38
N THR A 127 -29.15 32.42 -23.65
CA THR A 127 -30.57 32.53 -23.27
C THR A 127 -30.99 31.32 -22.43
N ALA A 128 -31.71 31.59 -21.34
CA ALA A 128 -32.42 30.61 -20.55
C ALA A 128 -33.46 29.85 -21.40
N PRO A 129 -33.94 28.70 -20.91
CA PRO A 129 -35.28 28.80 -20.32
C PRO A 129 -35.45 28.04 -19.02
N VAL A 130 -36.36 28.60 -18.25
CA VAL A 130 -36.99 28.11 -17.03
C VAL A 130 -37.79 26.83 -17.32
N THR A 131 -37.53 25.76 -16.57
CA THR A 131 -38.60 24.83 -16.16
C THR A 131 -38.33 24.34 -14.75
N ALA A 132 -39.25 24.69 -13.87
CA ALA A 132 -39.32 24.27 -12.49
C ALA A 132 -39.70 22.78 -12.37
N HIS A 133 -38.95 22.04 -11.54
CA HIS A 133 -39.51 20.92 -10.79
C HIS A 133 -39.10 21.06 -9.31
N LYS A 134 -39.97 21.76 -8.59
CA LYS A 134 -40.52 21.42 -7.28
C LYS A 134 -39.87 20.21 -6.59
N SER A 135 -39.09 20.48 -5.55
CA SER A 135 -39.11 19.66 -4.33
C SER A 135 -38.76 20.52 -3.12
N ALA A 136 -39.83 20.80 -2.37
CA ALA A 136 -39.94 21.08 -0.95
C ALA A 136 -38.71 21.64 -0.21
N THR A 137 -38.87 22.90 0.17
CA THR A 137 -38.55 23.46 1.48
C THR A 137 -38.53 22.41 2.60
N GLU A 138 -37.35 22.17 3.16
CA GLU A 138 -37.21 21.83 4.57
C GLU A 138 -36.22 22.82 5.19
N ARG A 139 -36.77 23.68 6.06
CA ARG A 139 -36.07 24.72 6.84
C ARG A 139 -35.30 24.04 8.00
N PRO A 140 -34.41 24.74 8.70
CA PRO A 140 -33.03 24.34 8.96
C PRO A 140 -32.91 23.67 10.34
N ALA A 141 -32.73 22.36 10.38
CA ALA A 141 -32.34 21.70 11.62
C ALA A 141 -30.87 22.06 11.92
N ALA A 142 -30.66 22.86 12.96
CA ALA A 142 -29.35 23.13 13.51
C ALA A 142 -28.75 21.84 14.08
N THR A 143 -27.74 21.27 13.40
CA THR A 143 -27.03 20.09 13.89
C THR A 143 -25.55 20.15 13.50
N SER A 144 -24.70 20.28 14.53
CA SER A 144 -23.26 19.96 14.58
C SER A 144 -22.47 20.02 13.28
N LYS A 145 -21.66 21.07 13.12
CA LYS A 145 -20.84 21.41 11.94
C LYS A 145 -19.74 20.37 11.66
N SER A 146 -20.09 19.16 11.24
CA SER A 146 -19.14 18.21 10.66
C SER A 146 -18.66 18.78 9.32
N ARG A 147 -17.42 19.27 9.31
CA ARG A 147 -16.78 19.74 8.08
C ARG A 147 -16.10 18.54 7.44
N TYR A 148 -16.35 18.31 6.17
CA TYR A 148 -15.69 17.24 5.44
C TYR A 148 -14.50 17.81 4.65
N ALA A 149 -13.46 17.02 4.45
CA ALA A 149 -12.35 17.36 3.56
C ALA A 149 -11.90 16.12 2.81
N ILE A 150 -11.29 16.32 1.65
CA ILE A 150 -10.71 15.23 0.88
C ILE A 150 -9.22 15.19 1.20
N GLN A 151 -8.76 14.10 1.77
CA GLN A 151 -7.34 13.81 1.88
C GLN A 151 -6.85 13.41 0.48
N VAL A 152 -5.86 14.13 -0.04
CA VAL A 152 -5.33 13.90 -1.40
C VAL A 152 -4.05 13.09 -1.39
N VAL A 153 -3.12 13.47 -0.51
CA VAL A 153 -1.79 12.86 -0.44
C VAL A 153 -1.13 13.17 0.89
N THR A 154 -0.29 12.26 1.38
CA THR A 154 0.55 12.46 2.57
C THR A 154 2.01 12.38 2.17
N TYR A 155 2.81 13.34 2.62
CA TYR A 155 4.24 13.39 2.37
C TYR A 155 5.02 13.32 3.68
N THR A 156 6.17 12.65 3.65
CA THR A 156 7.16 12.70 4.75
C THR A 156 7.92 14.03 4.74
N ARG A 157 8.10 14.64 3.57
CA ARG A 157 8.79 15.93 3.42
C ARG A 157 7.77 17.09 3.32
N PRO A 158 7.83 18.09 4.22
CA PRO A 158 6.85 19.18 4.23
C PRO A 158 6.91 20.06 2.97
N GLN A 159 8.10 20.21 2.37
CA GLN A 159 8.30 20.99 1.14
C GLN A 159 7.48 20.42 -0.05
N LEU A 160 7.42 19.09 -0.19
CA LEU A 160 6.62 18.43 -1.23
C LEU A 160 5.12 18.64 -0.99
N ALA A 161 4.68 18.62 0.27
CA ALA A 161 3.30 18.90 0.63
C ALA A 161 2.91 20.34 0.28
N GLN A 162 3.79 21.31 0.55
CA GLN A 162 3.58 22.70 0.15
C GLN A 162 3.52 22.86 -1.37
N GLN A 163 4.40 22.19 -2.12
CA GLN A 163 4.37 22.21 -3.58
C GLN A 163 3.05 21.62 -4.13
N ALA A 164 2.60 20.49 -3.58
CA ALA A 164 1.33 19.87 -3.97
C ALA A 164 0.13 20.78 -3.63
N MET A 165 0.14 21.41 -2.46
CA MET A 165 -0.85 22.40 -2.07
C MET A 165 -0.89 23.58 -3.05
N ALA A 166 0.27 24.12 -3.44
CA ALA A 166 0.37 25.21 -4.42
C ALA A 166 -0.19 24.79 -5.80
N ARG A 167 0.10 23.57 -6.26
CA ARG A 167 -0.45 23.02 -7.52
C ARG A 167 -1.97 22.89 -7.50
N LEU A 168 -2.55 22.52 -6.35
CA LEU A 168 -4.00 22.44 -6.17
C LEU A 168 -4.64 23.83 -6.08
N ARG A 169 -3.99 24.79 -5.42
CA ARG A 169 -4.45 26.19 -5.39
C ARG A 169 -4.42 26.85 -6.77
N ALA A 170 -3.41 26.55 -7.57
CA ALA A 170 -3.33 27.02 -8.96
C ALA A 170 -4.51 26.50 -9.82
N LYS A 171 -5.16 25.40 -9.42
CA LYS A 171 -6.37 24.87 -10.04
C LYS A 171 -7.66 25.47 -9.49
N GLY A 172 -7.56 26.43 -8.57
CA GLY A 172 -8.70 27.07 -7.92
C GLY A 172 -9.30 26.27 -6.76
N GLU A 173 -8.64 25.19 -6.31
CA GLU A 173 -9.14 24.39 -5.20
C GLU A 173 -8.70 24.96 -3.85
N ARG A 174 -9.60 24.96 -2.86
CA ARG A 174 -9.29 25.37 -1.49
C ARG A 174 -8.53 24.25 -0.79
N THR A 175 -7.29 24.52 -0.39
CA THR A 175 -6.43 23.51 0.23
C THR A 175 -5.73 24.01 1.49
N PHE A 176 -5.53 23.08 2.40
CA PHE A 176 -4.81 23.28 3.66
C PHE A 176 -3.97 22.04 3.99
N LEU A 177 -2.99 22.25 4.87
CA LEU A 177 -2.07 21.21 5.33
C LEU A 177 -2.38 20.85 6.76
N ILE A 178 -2.26 19.57 7.09
CA ILE A 178 -2.22 19.10 8.49
C ILE A 178 -0.94 18.31 8.67
N ILE A 179 -0.16 18.68 9.68
CA ILE A 179 1.05 17.97 10.09
C ILE A 179 0.66 17.00 11.20
N ARG A 180 0.95 15.70 11.03
CA ARG A 180 0.76 14.65 12.03
C ARG A 180 1.93 13.67 11.97
N GLU A 181 2.53 13.37 13.12
CA GLU A 181 3.55 12.32 13.26
C GLU A 181 4.73 12.47 12.26
N GLY A 182 5.22 13.69 12.07
CA GLY A 182 6.31 13.97 11.11
C GLY A 182 5.91 13.82 9.63
N ARG A 183 4.63 13.62 9.33
CA ARG A 183 4.07 13.60 7.99
C ARG A 183 3.16 14.80 7.78
N THR A 184 3.19 15.34 6.56
CA THR A 184 2.34 16.46 6.16
C THR A 184 1.31 15.97 5.14
N THR A 185 0.04 16.03 5.52
CA THR A 185 -1.08 15.61 4.68
C THR A 185 -1.75 16.82 4.05
N VAL A 186 -1.98 16.74 2.74
CA VAL A 186 -2.67 17.78 1.96
C VAL A 186 -4.15 17.45 1.90
N TYR A 187 -4.97 18.43 2.27
CA TYR A 187 -6.42 18.33 2.22
C TYR A 187 -7.01 19.36 1.26
N VAL A 188 -8.11 18.98 0.62
CA VAL A 188 -8.97 19.86 -0.18
C VAL A 188 -10.29 20.05 0.57
N GLY A 189 -10.74 21.29 0.75
CA GLY A 189 -11.94 21.65 1.51
C GLY A 189 -11.73 22.91 2.36
N PRO A 190 -12.62 23.20 3.33
CA PRO A 190 -13.68 22.34 3.88
C PRO A 190 -14.97 22.32 3.06
N PHE A 191 -15.65 21.18 3.08
CA PHE A 191 -16.94 20.94 2.42
C PHE A 191 -18.08 20.79 3.46
N PRO A 192 -19.29 21.27 3.15
CA PRO A 192 -20.42 21.25 4.07
C PRO A 192 -21.06 19.86 4.22
N SER A 193 -20.90 18.98 3.25
CA SER A 193 -21.50 17.65 3.23
C SER A 193 -20.54 16.63 2.61
N LYS A 194 -20.64 15.37 3.07
CA LYS A 194 -19.92 14.23 2.51
C LYS A 194 -20.27 14.03 1.04
N SER A 195 -21.51 14.24 0.63
CA SER A 195 -21.93 14.08 -0.77
C SER A 195 -21.20 15.05 -1.71
N PHE A 196 -21.05 16.31 -1.28
CA PHE A 196 -20.34 17.34 -2.02
C PHE A 196 -18.85 17.02 -2.15
N ALA A 197 -18.22 16.52 -1.07
CA ALA A 197 -16.83 16.05 -1.12
C ALA A 197 -16.66 14.84 -2.04
N SER A 198 -17.58 13.87 -1.99
CA SER A 198 -17.54 12.67 -2.85
C SER A 198 -17.67 12.99 -4.33
N GLN A 199 -18.48 13.99 -4.70
CA GLN A 199 -18.64 14.41 -6.09
C GLN A 199 -17.34 14.96 -6.69
N LYS A 200 -16.45 15.53 -5.86
CA LYS A 200 -15.13 16.05 -6.27
C LYS A 200 -14.02 15.00 -6.35
N LEU A 201 -14.23 13.81 -5.77
CA LEU A 201 -13.26 12.71 -5.84
C LEU A 201 -12.83 12.30 -7.26
N PRO A 202 -13.72 12.07 -8.23
CA PRO A 202 -13.32 11.63 -9.56
C PRO A 202 -12.38 12.64 -10.24
N THR A 203 -12.62 13.95 -10.06
CA THR A 203 -11.73 15.00 -10.58
C THR A 203 -10.33 14.91 -9.97
N LEU A 204 -10.23 14.71 -8.64
CA LEU A 204 -8.95 14.61 -7.95
C LEU A 204 -8.23 13.28 -8.22
N LYS A 205 -8.97 12.20 -8.44
CA LYS A 205 -8.43 10.87 -8.77
C LYS A 205 -7.67 10.81 -10.09
N THR A 206 -7.91 11.74 -11.00
CA THR A 206 -7.12 11.86 -12.24
C THR A 206 -5.63 12.14 -11.97
N GLN A 207 -5.32 12.77 -10.83
CA GLN A 207 -3.96 13.20 -10.48
C GLN A 207 -3.39 12.48 -9.26
N TYR A 208 -4.26 11.94 -8.41
CA TYR A 208 -3.88 11.35 -7.14
C TYR A 208 -4.67 10.07 -6.90
N GLN A 209 -3.98 8.93 -6.86
CA GLN A 209 -4.66 7.63 -6.79
C GLN A 209 -5.36 7.39 -5.45
N ASP A 210 -4.83 7.95 -4.35
CA ASP A 210 -5.28 7.66 -2.99
C ASP A 210 -6.08 8.81 -2.35
N CYS A 211 -7.12 9.26 -3.07
CA CYS A 211 -8.03 10.30 -2.59
C CYS A 211 -9.22 9.73 -1.83
N PHE A 212 -9.50 10.26 -0.64
CA PHE A 212 -10.65 9.85 0.16
C PHE A 212 -11.19 10.97 1.05
N VAL A 213 -12.47 10.89 1.38
CA VAL A 213 -13.15 11.88 2.24
C VAL A 213 -12.91 11.56 3.72
N ARG A 214 -12.48 12.56 4.49
CA ARG A 214 -12.38 12.54 5.95
C ARG A 214 -13.30 13.60 6.57
N THR A 215 -13.71 13.34 7.81
CA THR A 215 -14.31 14.34 8.69
C THR A 215 -13.19 15.12 9.38
N LEU A 216 -13.30 16.45 9.41
CA LEU A 216 -12.39 17.37 10.08
C LEU A 216 -12.77 17.61 11.54
#